data_AF-A0A7K2MGB9-F1
#
_entry.id   AF-A0A7K2MGB9-F1
#
_cell.length_a   1.000
_cell.length_b   1.000
_cell.length_c   1.000
_cell.angle_alpha   90.00
_cell.angle_beta   90.00
_cell.angle_gamma   90.00
#
_symmetry.space_group_name_H-M   'P 1'
#
loop_
_entity.id
_entity.type
_entity.pdbx_description
1 polymer ?
#
loop_
_entity_poly.entity_id
_entity_poly.type
_entity_poly.pdbx_seq_one_letter_code
_entity_poly.pdbx_strand_id
1 'polypeptide(L)'
;AVAAPERAARISKDPFTLGVASGDPLPDSVLLWTRLAPEPFLEDGGMGTERVTVEWEVALDEYFAGVLFRGTADAHAEYNHSVHVDVKGLTPGTVYYYRFRAGAWLSPAGRTRTAPAAGSATSSLKLAAVACQAYMDGYYTVLRHVAEDDVDVVFHLGDYLYEYAVNSEGGERHYTDVTLPDVFNRETMTLADYRLRYSLYKTDEDLRAAHARHPFVVAWDDHETENNYA
;
A
#
# COMPACT_ATOMS: atom_id res chain seq x y z
N ALA A 1 28.99 -9.93 23.44
CA ALA A 1 28.67 -11.08 22.59
C ALA A 1 27.99 -10.54 21.35
N VAL A 2 28.55 -10.78 20.16
CA VAL A 2 27.94 -10.36 18.90
C VAL A 2 26.76 -11.28 18.66
N ALA A 3 25.54 -10.75 18.70
CA ALA A 3 24.34 -11.52 18.39
C ALA A 3 24.50 -12.12 16.99
N ALA A 4 24.33 -13.43 16.87
CA ALA A 4 24.22 -14.08 15.58
C ALA A 4 23.07 -13.41 14.80
N PRO A 5 23.17 -13.27 13.46
CA PRO A 5 22.06 -12.74 12.69
C PRO A 5 20.85 -13.64 12.97
N GLU A 6 19.83 -13.07 13.59
CA GLU A 6 18.52 -13.71 13.75
C GLU A 6 18.16 -14.29 12.39
N ARG A 7 17.87 -15.58 12.40
CA ARG A 7 17.55 -16.35 11.21
C ARG A 7 16.25 -15.76 10.69
N ALA A 8 16.32 -14.74 9.83
CA ALA A 8 15.16 -14.15 9.18
C ALA A 8 14.29 -15.31 8.72
N ALA A 9 13.02 -15.33 9.18
CA ALA A 9 12.07 -16.34 8.74
C ALA A 9 12.20 -16.43 7.22
N ARG A 10 12.49 -17.64 6.69
CA ARG A 10 12.69 -17.82 5.26
C ARG A 10 11.35 -17.60 4.58
N ILE A 11 11.09 -16.37 4.16
CA ILE A 11 9.94 -16.03 3.33
C ILE A 11 10.10 -16.82 2.02
N SER A 12 9.20 -17.78 1.79
CA SER A 12 9.32 -18.77 0.71
C SER A 12 8.64 -18.36 -0.59
N LYS A 13 7.77 -17.34 -0.54
CA LYS A 13 7.02 -16.75 -1.65
C LYS A 13 7.21 -15.23 -1.62
N ASP A 14 6.87 -14.55 -2.71
CA ASP A 14 6.91 -13.09 -2.76
C ASP A 14 6.02 -12.49 -1.66
N PRO A 15 6.58 -11.72 -0.69
CA PRO A 15 5.79 -11.11 0.37
C PRO A 15 5.12 -9.81 -0.06
N PHE A 16 5.49 -9.20 -1.19
CA PHE A 16 4.99 -7.87 -1.61
C PHE A 16 3.70 -7.96 -2.42
N THR A 17 2.82 -8.92 -2.10
CA THR A 17 1.57 -9.20 -2.82
C THR A 17 0.55 -8.05 -2.73
N LEU A 18 0.68 -7.19 -1.73
CA LEU A 18 -0.18 -6.01 -1.52
C LEU A 18 0.47 -4.71 -2.07
N GLY A 19 1.59 -4.85 -2.78
CA GLY A 19 2.31 -3.76 -3.42
C GLY A 19 3.04 -2.84 -2.45
N VAL A 20 3.26 -1.63 -2.92
CA VAL A 20 3.92 -0.55 -2.20
C VAL A 20 3.08 0.71 -2.35
N ALA A 21 3.19 1.61 -1.38
CA ALA A 21 2.50 2.90 -1.43
C ALA A 21 3.39 4.00 -0.86
N SER A 22 3.08 5.24 -1.22
CA SER A 22 3.64 6.42 -0.56
C SER A 22 2.54 7.41 -0.25
N GLY A 23 2.76 8.29 0.71
CA GLY A 23 1.73 9.24 1.10
C GLY A 23 2.21 10.38 1.97
N ASP A 24 1.25 11.24 2.30
CA ASP A 24 1.42 12.46 3.11
C ASP A 24 2.68 13.26 2.73
N PRO A 25 2.82 13.66 1.46
CA PRO A 25 4.03 14.32 1.00
C PRO A 25 4.16 15.71 1.63
N LEU A 26 5.28 15.95 2.29
CA LEU A 26 5.73 17.26 2.77
C LEU A 26 6.83 17.80 1.83
N PRO A 27 7.25 19.07 1.98
CA PRO A 27 8.30 19.62 1.15
C PRO A 27 9.62 18.86 1.25
N ASP A 28 9.94 18.29 2.41
CA ASP A 28 11.21 17.61 2.66
C ASP A 28 11.04 16.14 3.10
N SER A 29 9.82 15.60 3.06
CA SER A 29 9.58 14.21 3.43
C SER A 29 8.42 13.55 2.70
N VAL A 30 8.41 12.22 2.70
CA VAL A 30 7.28 11.38 2.28
C VAL A 30 7.20 10.15 3.20
N LEU A 31 5.99 9.63 3.39
CA LEU A 31 5.80 8.31 3.97
C LEU A 31 5.92 7.25 2.87
N LEU A 32 6.63 6.16 3.17
CA LEU A 32 6.67 4.95 2.35
C LEU A 32 6.02 3.80 3.11
N TRP A 33 5.28 2.96 2.39
CA TRP A 33 4.51 1.87 2.96
C TRP A 33 4.63 0.59 2.13
N THR A 34 4.65 -0.54 2.83
CA THR A 34 4.35 -1.87 2.27
C THR A 34 3.86 -2.80 3.40
N ARG A 35 3.42 -4.01 3.05
CA ARG A 35 3.11 -5.07 4.01
C ARG A 35 3.63 -6.40 3.49
N LEU A 36 4.30 -7.16 4.34
CA LEU A 36 4.73 -8.52 4.03
C LEU A 36 3.54 -9.47 4.20
N ALA A 37 3.07 -10.06 3.10
CA ALA A 37 1.92 -10.96 3.09
C ALA A 37 2.03 -11.97 1.93
N PRO A 38 2.92 -12.98 1.99
CA PRO A 38 3.03 -14.02 0.97
C PRO A 38 1.72 -14.80 0.75
N GLU A 39 0.84 -14.84 1.75
CA GLU A 39 -0.49 -15.44 1.68
C GLU A 39 -1.52 -14.42 2.20
N PRO A 40 -1.91 -13.42 1.38
CA PRO A 40 -2.64 -12.24 1.85
C PRO A 40 -4.06 -12.52 2.37
N PHE A 41 -4.59 -13.72 2.11
CA PHE A 41 -5.90 -14.16 2.59
C PHE A 41 -5.82 -15.04 3.86
N LEU A 42 -4.64 -15.16 4.46
CA LEU A 42 -4.48 -15.64 5.84
C LEU A 42 -4.44 -14.44 6.80
N GLU A 43 -4.94 -14.63 8.02
CA GLU A 43 -5.06 -13.56 9.02
C GLU A 43 -3.70 -12.88 9.33
N ASP A 44 -2.63 -13.67 9.37
CA ASP A 44 -1.24 -13.24 9.60
C ASP A 44 -0.46 -13.00 8.30
N GLY A 45 -1.13 -13.03 7.14
CA GLY A 45 -0.50 -12.90 5.83
C GLY A 45 0.45 -14.05 5.46
N GLY A 46 0.49 -15.14 6.23
CA GLY A 46 1.46 -16.23 6.07
C GLY A 46 2.85 -15.92 6.63
N MET A 47 2.97 -14.90 7.49
CA MET A 47 4.25 -14.47 8.08
C MET A 47 4.56 -15.09 9.45
N GLY A 48 3.57 -15.64 10.15
CA GLY A 48 3.73 -16.12 11.53
C GLY A 48 3.87 -14.97 12.53
N THR A 49 4.57 -15.22 13.64
CA THR A 49 4.65 -14.26 14.77
C THR A 49 6.00 -13.55 14.87
N GLU A 50 6.98 -13.92 14.05
CA GLU A 50 8.32 -13.37 14.13
C GLU A 50 8.40 -11.99 13.47
N ARG A 51 9.22 -11.11 14.06
CA ARG A 51 9.56 -9.81 13.48
C ARG A 51 10.46 -10.00 12.26
N VAL A 52 10.27 -9.19 11.23
CA VAL A 52 11.10 -9.21 10.02
C VAL A 52 11.68 -7.83 9.74
N THR A 53 13.01 -7.72 9.68
CA THR A 53 13.68 -6.49 9.24
C THR A 53 13.57 -6.35 7.72
N VAL A 54 13.12 -5.19 7.28
CA VAL A 54 12.92 -4.81 5.87
C VAL A 54 13.84 -3.65 5.54
N GLU A 55 14.67 -3.81 4.52
CA GLU A 55 15.47 -2.72 3.98
C GLU A 55 14.62 -1.85 3.05
N TRP A 56 14.91 -0.55 2.99
CA TRP A 56 14.27 0.37 2.07
C TRP A 56 15.32 1.27 1.41
N GLU A 57 15.05 1.67 0.17
CA GLU A 57 15.92 2.53 -0.64
C GLU A 57 15.10 3.62 -1.34
N VAL A 58 15.70 4.78 -1.55
CA VAL A 58 15.16 5.90 -2.34
C VAL A 58 16.19 6.39 -3.34
N ALA A 59 15.79 6.60 -4.58
CA ALA A 59 16.62 7.04 -5.70
C ALA A 59 15.90 8.08 -6.58
N LEU A 60 16.61 8.67 -7.55
CA LEU A 60 16.05 9.61 -8.54
C LEU A 60 15.54 8.93 -9.81
N ASP A 61 15.82 7.63 -9.97
CA ASP A 61 15.45 6.84 -11.12
C ASP A 61 14.92 5.46 -10.71
N GLU A 62 14.08 4.88 -11.56
CA GLU A 62 13.42 3.59 -11.33
C GLU A 62 14.37 2.39 -11.33
N TYR A 63 15.59 2.55 -11.88
CA TYR A 63 16.61 1.50 -11.94
C TYR A 63 17.48 1.48 -10.67
N PHE A 64 17.34 2.48 -9.80
CA PHE A 64 18.17 2.68 -8.61
C PHE A 64 19.66 2.73 -8.95
N ALA A 65 20.03 3.41 -10.05
CA ALA A 65 21.42 3.56 -10.48
C ALA A 65 22.27 4.28 -9.41
N GLY A 66 21.66 5.18 -8.64
CA GLY A 66 22.25 5.83 -7.47
C GLY A 66 21.25 5.97 -6.33
N VAL A 67 21.40 5.13 -5.30
CA VAL A 67 20.60 5.21 -4.07
C VAL A 67 21.03 6.43 -3.26
N LEU A 68 20.07 7.34 -2.99
CA LEU A 68 20.28 8.56 -2.22
C LEU A 68 20.06 8.34 -0.73
N PHE A 69 18.98 7.65 -0.38
CA PHE A 69 18.63 7.32 1.00
C PHE A 69 18.39 5.82 1.11
N ARG A 70 18.75 5.25 2.25
CA ARG A 70 18.46 3.86 2.58
C ARG A 70 18.42 3.66 4.08
N GLY A 71 17.74 2.61 4.50
CA GLY A 71 17.71 2.21 5.89
C GLY A 71 17.00 0.89 6.08
N THR A 72 16.62 0.61 7.31
CA THR A 72 15.84 -0.56 7.70
C THR A 72 14.65 -0.14 8.53
N ALA A 73 13.57 -0.91 8.46
CA ALA A 73 12.41 -0.82 9.34
C ALA A 73 11.97 -2.23 9.73
N ASP A 74 11.43 -2.39 10.93
CA ASP A 74 10.96 -3.69 11.41
C ASP A 74 9.46 -3.86 11.11
N ALA A 75 9.12 -4.97 10.45
CA ALA A 75 7.76 -5.43 10.25
C ALA A 75 7.35 -6.31 11.44
N HIS A 76 6.52 -5.78 12.33
CA HIS A 76 6.06 -6.46 13.54
C HIS A 76 4.77 -7.24 13.29
N ALA A 77 4.63 -8.41 13.92
CA ALA A 77 3.43 -9.23 13.83
C ALA A 77 2.19 -8.53 14.40
N GLU A 78 2.35 -7.74 15.46
CA GLU A 78 1.24 -6.96 16.03
C GLU A 78 0.60 -6.00 15.02
N TYR A 79 1.36 -5.53 14.02
CA TYR A 79 0.91 -4.65 12.94
C TYR A 79 0.71 -5.40 11.60
N ASN A 80 0.53 -6.72 11.66
CA ASN A 80 0.37 -7.60 10.50
C ASN A 80 1.47 -7.42 9.46
N HIS A 81 2.71 -7.25 9.94
CA HIS A 81 3.93 -7.05 9.15
C HIS A 81 3.85 -5.91 8.14
N SER A 82 3.07 -4.87 8.46
CA SER A 82 3.14 -3.59 7.76
C SER A 82 4.41 -2.84 8.12
N VAL A 83 4.93 -2.09 7.16
CA VAL A 83 6.13 -1.26 7.26
C VAL A 83 5.75 0.17 6.91
N HIS A 84 6.17 1.11 7.75
CA HIS A 84 6.01 2.55 7.52
C HIS A 84 7.37 3.22 7.71
N VAL A 85 7.78 4.05 6.75
CA VAL A 85 9.04 4.79 6.79
C VAL A 85 8.79 6.26 6.48
N ASP A 86 9.10 7.14 7.43
CA ASP A 86 9.10 8.59 7.22
C ASP A 86 10.48 9.03 6.73
N VAL A 87 10.62 9.20 5.41
CA VAL A 87 11.89 9.57 4.76
C VAL A 87 12.01 11.08 4.72
N LYS A 88 13.00 11.63 5.42
CA LYS A 88 13.22 13.09 5.57
C LYS A 88 14.45 13.58 4.82
N GLY A 89 14.57 14.90 4.67
CA GLY A 89 15.71 15.57 4.04
C GLY A 89 15.66 15.50 2.51
N LEU A 90 14.48 15.27 1.95
CA LEU A 90 14.24 15.25 0.51
C LEU A 90 14.19 16.68 -0.04
N THR A 91 14.40 16.81 -1.36
CA THR A 91 14.28 18.10 -2.04
C THR A 91 12.81 18.38 -2.35
N PRO A 92 12.28 19.60 -2.13
CA PRO A 92 10.89 19.95 -2.46
C PRO A 92 10.55 19.81 -3.94
N GLY A 93 9.29 19.49 -4.23
CA GLY A 93 8.73 19.38 -5.58
C GLY A 93 9.39 18.30 -6.45
N THR A 94 10.08 17.34 -5.85
CA THR A 94 10.96 16.39 -6.56
C THR A 94 10.35 15.01 -6.62
N VAL A 95 10.46 14.37 -7.79
CA VAL A 95 10.07 12.98 -7.99
C VAL A 95 11.17 12.07 -7.48
N TYR A 96 10.79 11.05 -6.72
CA TYR A 96 11.67 10.00 -6.24
C TYR A 96 11.09 8.63 -6.56
N TYR A 97 11.97 7.63 -6.59
CA TYR A 97 11.61 6.22 -6.68
C TYR A 97 12.03 5.52 -5.39
N TYR A 98 11.26 4.53 -4.95
CA TYR A 98 11.52 3.81 -3.71
C TYR A 98 11.21 2.31 -3.86
N ARG A 99 11.87 1.48 -3.06
CA ARG A 99 11.61 0.03 -3.01
C ARG A 99 11.99 -0.54 -1.66
N PHE A 100 11.47 -1.73 -1.38
CA PHE A 100 11.73 -2.49 -0.16
C PHE A 100 12.40 -3.83 -0.48
N ARG A 101 13.19 -4.34 0.46
CA ARG A 101 13.76 -5.70 0.40
C ARG A 101 13.52 -6.44 1.71
N ALA A 102 12.98 -7.64 1.61
CA ALA A 102 12.81 -8.56 2.73
C ALA A 102 13.52 -9.88 2.40
N GLY A 103 14.72 -10.06 2.95
CA GLY A 103 15.60 -11.18 2.61
C GLY A 103 15.98 -11.17 1.12
N ALA A 104 15.58 -12.22 0.39
CA ALA A 104 15.85 -12.34 -1.05
C ALA A 104 14.84 -11.60 -1.94
N TRP A 105 13.70 -11.20 -1.38
CA TRP A 105 12.61 -10.60 -2.15
C TRP A 105 12.78 -9.10 -2.25
N LEU A 106 12.51 -8.55 -3.43
CA LEU A 106 12.51 -7.13 -3.72
C LEU A 106 11.09 -6.73 -4.12
N SER A 107 10.57 -5.64 -3.56
CA SER A 107 9.26 -5.13 -3.95
C SER A 107 9.31 -4.57 -5.39
N PRO A 108 8.14 -4.37 -6.02
CA PRO A 108 8.02 -3.43 -7.12
C PRO A 108 8.60 -2.06 -6.74
N ALA A 109 9.16 -1.34 -7.73
CA ALA A 109 9.55 0.05 -7.54
C ALA A 109 8.29 0.92 -7.48
N GLY A 110 8.19 1.74 -6.44
CA GLY A 110 7.22 2.82 -6.34
C GLY A 110 7.84 4.15 -6.78
N ARG A 111 6.99 5.09 -7.18
CA ARG A 111 7.28 6.49 -7.46
C ARG A 111 6.49 7.36 -6.48
N THR A 112 7.12 8.43 -6.04
CA THR A 112 6.52 9.42 -5.13
C THR A 112 6.98 10.82 -5.52
N ARG A 113 6.41 11.84 -4.88
CA ARG A 113 6.74 13.24 -5.11
C ARG A 113 6.61 14.02 -3.79
N THR A 114 7.62 14.81 -3.44
CA THR A 114 7.54 15.76 -2.32
C THR A 114 6.71 16.98 -2.69
N ALA A 115 6.07 17.61 -1.70
CA ALA A 115 5.33 18.84 -1.92
C ALA A 115 6.27 19.99 -2.35
N PRO A 116 5.77 21.03 -3.05
CA PRO A 116 6.54 22.24 -3.29
C PRO A 116 6.96 22.92 -1.98
N ALA A 117 8.05 23.69 -2.01
CA ALA A 117 8.49 24.45 -0.84
C ALA A 117 7.39 25.44 -0.39
N ALA A 118 7.24 25.62 0.93
CA ALA A 118 6.28 26.57 1.47
C ALA A 118 6.55 27.99 0.94
N GLY A 119 5.50 28.64 0.45
CA GLY A 119 5.59 30.00 -0.14
C GLY A 119 6.24 30.06 -1.53
N SER A 120 6.62 28.93 -2.13
CA SER A 120 7.07 28.92 -3.53
C SER A 120 5.93 29.22 -4.49
N ALA A 121 6.25 29.90 -5.60
CA ALA A 121 5.30 30.17 -6.68
C ALA A 121 5.07 28.89 -7.51
N THR A 122 4.09 28.08 -7.12
CA THR A 122 3.68 26.88 -7.86
C THR A 122 2.85 27.29 -9.08
N SER A 123 3.35 27.03 -10.29
CA SER A 123 2.68 27.41 -11.54
C SER A 123 1.51 26.49 -11.91
N SER A 124 1.49 25.25 -11.42
CA SER A 124 0.42 24.27 -11.64
C SER A 124 0.40 23.20 -10.57
N LEU A 125 -0.78 22.65 -10.27
CA LEU A 125 -0.99 21.48 -9.42
C LEU A 125 -2.02 20.56 -10.10
N LYS A 126 -1.69 19.28 -10.28
CA LYS A 126 -2.61 18.27 -10.83
C LYS A 126 -3.00 17.28 -9.74
N LEU A 127 -4.30 17.15 -9.51
CA LEU A 127 -4.85 16.31 -8.46
C LEU A 127 -5.76 15.24 -9.09
N ALA A 128 -5.71 14.02 -8.56
CA ALA A 128 -6.79 13.07 -8.69
C ALA A 128 -7.53 12.97 -7.34
N ALA A 129 -8.86 12.85 -7.39
CA ALA A 129 -9.68 12.59 -6.22
C ALA A 129 -10.57 11.38 -6.49
N VAL A 130 -10.55 10.41 -5.59
CA VAL A 130 -11.30 9.15 -5.68
C VAL A 130 -11.94 8.84 -4.33
N ALA A 131 -13.05 8.10 -4.34
CA ALA A 131 -13.78 7.63 -3.17
C ALA A 131 -14.64 6.42 -3.58
N CYS A 132 -15.23 5.74 -2.60
CA CYS A 132 -16.28 4.74 -2.81
C CYS A 132 -15.87 3.64 -3.80
N GLN A 133 -14.85 2.86 -3.43
CA GLN A 133 -14.31 1.81 -4.29
C GLN A 133 -14.79 0.41 -3.89
N ALA A 134 -16.10 0.22 -3.72
CA ALA A 134 -16.68 -1.09 -3.37
C ALA A 134 -16.15 -2.22 -4.29
N TYR A 135 -15.41 -3.18 -3.71
CA TYR A 135 -14.73 -4.22 -4.48
C TYR A 135 -15.72 -5.08 -5.26
N MET A 136 -16.84 -5.39 -4.63
CA MET A 136 -17.91 -6.20 -5.18
C MET A 136 -18.71 -5.51 -6.29
N ASP A 137 -18.61 -4.20 -6.48
CA ASP A 137 -19.44 -3.46 -7.43
C ASP A 137 -18.78 -3.28 -8.81
N GLY A 138 -17.51 -3.68 -8.96
CA GLY A 138 -16.84 -3.72 -10.25
C GLY A 138 -15.32 -3.62 -10.18
N TYR A 139 -14.72 -3.65 -11.38
CA TYR A 139 -13.27 -3.52 -11.58
C TYR A 139 -12.82 -2.08 -11.40
N TYR A 140 -11.62 -1.89 -10.87
CA TYR A 140 -11.03 -0.57 -10.61
C TYR A 140 -10.41 0.10 -11.85
N THR A 141 -11.14 0.08 -12.96
CA THR A 141 -10.71 0.69 -14.24
C THR A 141 -10.35 2.18 -14.09
N VAL A 142 -11.02 2.89 -13.17
CA VAL A 142 -10.70 4.30 -12.84
C VAL A 142 -9.30 4.42 -12.24
N LEU A 143 -8.89 3.49 -11.36
CA LEU A 143 -7.57 3.51 -10.75
C LEU A 143 -6.47 3.18 -11.76
N ARG A 144 -6.76 2.36 -12.78
CA ARG A 144 -5.86 2.17 -13.92
C ARG A 144 -5.55 3.49 -14.60
N HIS A 145 -6.58 4.29 -14.91
CA HIS A 145 -6.40 5.59 -15.53
C HIS A 145 -5.66 6.57 -14.61
N VAL A 146 -5.92 6.54 -13.30
CA VAL A 146 -5.15 7.33 -12.32
C VAL A 146 -3.66 6.92 -12.34
N ALA A 147 -3.34 5.64 -12.48
CA ALA A 147 -1.97 5.15 -12.57
C ALA A 147 -1.28 5.55 -13.90
N GLU A 148 -2.03 5.68 -14.99
CA GLU A 148 -1.54 6.09 -16.31
C GLU A 148 -1.31 7.61 -16.40
N ASP A 149 -2.11 8.41 -15.68
CA ASP A 149 -2.00 9.87 -15.64
C ASP A 149 -0.80 10.35 -14.80
N ASP A 150 -0.22 11.50 -15.17
CA ASP A 150 0.81 12.19 -14.37
C ASP A 150 0.16 13.28 -13.50
N VAL A 151 -0.40 12.84 -12.37
CA VAL A 151 -0.87 13.70 -11.27
C VAL A 151 0.23 13.90 -10.23
N ASP A 152 0.14 14.98 -9.46
CA ASP A 152 1.11 15.31 -8.42
C ASP A 152 0.82 14.59 -7.09
N VAL A 153 -0.47 14.38 -6.79
CA VAL A 153 -0.96 13.67 -5.59
C VAL A 153 -2.38 13.15 -5.83
N VAL A 154 -2.71 12.03 -5.20
CA VAL A 154 -4.05 11.44 -5.19
C VAL A 154 -4.69 11.66 -3.81
N PHE A 155 -5.93 12.14 -3.79
CA PHE A 155 -6.75 12.16 -2.59
C PHE A 155 -7.73 10.98 -2.61
N HIS A 156 -7.72 10.17 -1.56
CA HIS A 156 -8.78 9.20 -1.32
C HIS A 156 -9.70 9.77 -0.23
N LEU A 157 -10.97 10.00 -0.56
CA LEU A 157 -11.86 10.83 0.27
C LEU A 157 -12.80 10.04 1.19
N GLY A 158 -12.67 8.72 1.23
CA GLY A 158 -13.48 7.83 2.07
C GLY A 158 -13.88 6.57 1.33
N ASP A 159 -14.42 5.60 2.05
CA ASP A 159 -14.90 4.32 1.53
C ASP A 159 -13.82 3.57 0.71
N TYR A 160 -12.60 3.56 1.25
CA TYR A 160 -11.48 2.77 0.72
C TYR A 160 -11.80 1.29 0.76
N LEU A 161 -12.56 0.85 1.77
CA LEU A 161 -13.17 -0.46 1.83
C LEU A 161 -14.65 -0.35 2.20
N TYR A 162 -15.37 -1.43 1.98
CA TYR A 162 -16.71 -1.67 2.50
C TYR A 162 -16.66 -2.88 3.43
N GLU A 163 -17.48 -2.90 4.46
CA GLU A 163 -17.59 -3.91 5.52
C GLU A 163 -18.39 -5.16 5.09
N TYR A 164 -19.29 -5.01 4.12
CA TYR A 164 -20.27 -6.04 3.71
C TYR A 164 -19.69 -7.34 3.15
N ALA A 165 -20.45 -8.42 3.14
CA ALA A 165 -20.01 -9.67 2.54
C ALA A 165 -19.61 -9.54 1.05
N VAL A 166 -18.51 -10.18 0.66
CA VAL A 166 -18.12 -10.40 -0.73
C VAL A 166 -18.19 -11.90 -1.01
N ASN A 167 -19.05 -12.30 -1.96
CA ASN A 167 -19.23 -13.71 -2.29
C ASN A 167 -17.99 -14.29 -3.01
N SER A 168 -17.98 -15.61 -3.22
CA SER A 168 -16.88 -16.32 -3.87
C SER A 168 -16.60 -15.88 -5.32
N GLU A 169 -17.58 -15.24 -5.98
CA GLU A 169 -17.51 -14.76 -7.37
C GLU A 169 -17.12 -13.27 -7.45
N GLY A 170 -16.84 -12.62 -6.33
CA GLY A 170 -16.43 -11.21 -6.30
C GLY A 170 -17.57 -10.22 -6.55
N GLY A 171 -18.83 -10.62 -6.33
CA GLY A 171 -20.00 -9.78 -6.60
C GLY A 171 -20.21 -9.53 -8.09
N GLU A 172 -20.40 -8.27 -8.48
CA GLU A 172 -20.56 -7.82 -9.86
C GLU A 172 -19.28 -7.92 -10.71
N ARG A 173 -18.15 -8.36 -10.12
CA ARG A 173 -16.97 -8.75 -10.89
C ARG A 173 -17.18 -10.08 -11.64
N HIS A 174 -18.12 -10.91 -11.20
CA HIS A 174 -18.52 -12.19 -11.81
C HIS A 174 -17.30 -13.06 -12.19
N TYR A 175 -16.40 -13.30 -11.24
CA TYR A 175 -15.20 -14.09 -11.48
C TYR A 175 -15.53 -15.49 -12.00
N THR A 176 -14.82 -15.90 -13.05
CA THR A 176 -14.99 -17.23 -13.69
C THR A 176 -13.76 -18.12 -13.50
N ASP A 177 -12.64 -17.53 -13.13
CA ASP A 177 -11.31 -18.13 -13.00
C ASP A 177 -10.69 -17.92 -11.61
N VAL A 178 -11.30 -17.08 -10.78
CA VAL A 178 -10.93 -16.81 -9.38
C VAL A 178 -12.07 -17.22 -8.47
N THR A 179 -11.76 -17.89 -7.37
CA THR A 179 -12.71 -18.19 -6.29
C THR A 179 -12.21 -17.54 -5.01
N LEU A 180 -12.95 -16.57 -4.50
CA LEU A 180 -12.62 -15.93 -3.23
C LEU A 180 -12.93 -16.87 -2.06
N PRO A 181 -12.06 -16.95 -1.02
CA PRO A 181 -12.33 -17.73 0.17
C PRO A 181 -13.58 -17.26 0.93
N ASP A 182 -14.27 -18.21 1.57
CA ASP A 182 -15.51 -17.95 2.35
C ASP A 182 -15.34 -16.93 3.47
N VAL A 183 -14.10 -16.66 3.93
CA VAL A 183 -13.82 -15.66 4.96
C VAL A 183 -14.28 -14.24 4.58
N PHE A 184 -14.42 -13.97 3.28
CA PHE A 184 -14.92 -12.69 2.77
C PHE A 184 -16.46 -12.63 2.69
N ASN A 185 -17.14 -13.77 2.70
CA ASN A 185 -18.60 -13.86 2.56
C ASN A 185 -19.31 -13.61 3.90
N ARG A 186 -18.90 -12.56 4.60
CA ARG A 186 -19.48 -12.06 5.85
C ARG A 186 -19.09 -10.59 6.04
N GLU A 187 -19.84 -9.94 6.92
CA GLU A 187 -19.53 -8.61 7.39
C GLU A 187 -18.26 -8.59 8.26
N THR A 188 -17.47 -7.52 8.17
CA THR A 188 -16.23 -7.38 8.95
C THR A 188 -16.51 -6.93 10.37
N MET A 189 -16.17 -7.76 11.36
CA MET A 189 -16.48 -7.49 12.78
C MET A 189 -15.24 -7.45 13.68
N THR A 190 -14.17 -8.13 13.30
CA THR A 190 -12.95 -8.26 14.08
C THR A 190 -11.77 -7.58 13.40
N LEU A 191 -10.71 -7.27 14.15
CA LEU A 191 -9.46 -6.76 13.58
C LEU A 191 -8.92 -7.68 12.45
N ALA A 192 -9.06 -8.99 12.61
CA ALA A 192 -8.68 -9.96 11.58
C ALA A 192 -9.52 -9.79 10.30
N ASP A 193 -10.84 -9.61 10.44
CA ASP A 193 -11.72 -9.36 9.29
C ASP A 193 -11.34 -8.09 8.53
N TYR A 194 -11.12 -6.98 9.23
CA TYR A 194 -10.70 -5.72 8.59
C TYR A 194 -9.35 -5.85 7.89
N ARG A 195 -8.38 -6.54 8.51
CA ARG A 195 -7.06 -6.81 7.88
C ARG A 195 -7.20 -7.64 6.62
N LEU A 196 -8.02 -8.68 6.65
CA LEU A 196 -8.33 -9.50 5.48
C LEU A 196 -9.05 -8.66 4.41
N ARG A 197 -9.99 -7.80 4.80
CA ARG A 197 -10.71 -6.92 3.88
C ARG A 197 -9.79 -5.94 3.15
N TYR A 198 -8.89 -5.26 3.89
CA TYR A 198 -7.85 -4.44 3.27
C TYR A 198 -6.95 -5.25 2.33
N SER A 199 -6.67 -6.51 2.68
CA SER A 199 -5.89 -7.40 1.82
C SER A 199 -6.63 -7.69 0.51
N LEU A 200 -7.92 -8.04 0.57
CA LEU A 200 -8.75 -8.25 -0.62
C LEU A 200 -8.68 -7.03 -1.56
N TYR A 201 -8.94 -5.83 -1.03
CA TYR A 201 -8.91 -4.61 -1.83
C TYR A 201 -7.52 -4.37 -2.44
N LYS A 202 -6.46 -4.47 -1.62
CA LYS A 202 -5.07 -4.28 -2.07
C LYS A 202 -4.51 -5.41 -2.94
N THR A 203 -5.25 -6.49 -3.18
CA THR A 203 -4.86 -7.48 -4.21
C THR A 203 -5.21 -7.04 -5.62
N ASP A 204 -6.05 -6.02 -5.78
CA ASP A 204 -6.40 -5.48 -7.10
C ASP A 204 -5.19 -4.81 -7.78
N GLU A 205 -4.93 -5.18 -9.02
CA GLU A 205 -3.76 -4.74 -9.79
C GLU A 205 -3.78 -3.24 -10.06
N ASP A 206 -4.95 -2.67 -10.38
CA ASP A 206 -5.10 -1.27 -10.72
C ASP A 206 -4.94 -0.39 -9.47
N LEU A 207 -5.44 -0.86 -8.31
CA LEU A 207 -5.19 -0.19 -7.03
C LEU A 207 -3.71 -0.20 -6.66
N ARG A 208 -3.02 -1.35 -6.78
CA ARG A 208 -1.57 -1.43 -6.52
C ARG A 208 -0.78 -0.54 -7.48
N ALA A 209 -1.15 -0.49 -8.75
CA ALA A 209 -0.49 0.36 -9.73
C ALA A 209 -0.65 1.85 -9.40
N ALA A 210 -1.85 2.29 -9.00
CA ALA A 210 -2.08 3.67 -8.58
C ALA A 210 -1.26 4.04 -7.34
N HIS A 211 -1.26 3.20 -6.29
CA HIS A 211 -0.46 3.40 -5.07
C HIS A 211 1.05 3.40 -5.33
N ALA A 212 1.52 2.55 -6.24
CA ALA A 212 2.93 2.52 -6.62
C ALA A 212 3.32 3.74 -7.46
N ARG A 213 2.39 4.42 -8.14
CA ARG A 213 2.71 5.51 -9.06
C ARG A 213 2.77 6.90 -8.41
N HIS A 214 1.92 7.13 -7.41
CA HIS A 214 1.64 8.46 -6.87
C HIS A 214 1.64 8.48 -5.33
N PRO A 215 1.97 9.61 -4.69
CA PRO A 215 1.68 9.79 -3.27
C PRO A 215 0.18 9.95 -3.04
N PHE A 216 -0.35 9.28 -2.01
CA PHE A 216 -1.74 9.38 -1.58
C PHE A 216 -1.86 10.22 -0.31
N VAL A 217 -2.92 11.02 -0.23
CA VAL A 217 -3.42 11.61 1.02
C VAL A 217 -4.80 10.99 1.25
N VAL A 218 -4.94 10.25 2.34
CA VAL A 218 -6.11 9.40 2.58
C VAL A 218 -6.94 9.93 3.75
N ALA A 219 -8.25 9.99 3.55
CA ALA A 219 -9.25 10.12 4.59
C ALA A 219 -10.17 8.89 4.56
N TRP A 220 -10.67 8.51 5.73
CA TRP A 220 -11.75 7.54 5.87
C TRP A 220 -13.13 8.24 5.82
N ASP A 221 -14.18 7.46 5.59
CA ASP A 221 -15.57 7.83 5.83
C ASP A 221 -16.23 6.71 6.65
N ASP A 222 -17.50 6.40 6.44
CA ASP A 222 -18.28 5.48 7.25
C ASP A 222 -17.91 4.01 7.03
N HIS A 223 -17.77 3.60 5.78
CA HIS A 223 -17.57 2.20 5.40
C HIS A 223 -16.20 1.61 5.75
N GLU A 224 -15.21 2.41 6.16
CA GLU A 224 -14.01 1.90 6.85
C GLU A 224 -14.33 1.26 8.22
N THR A 225 -15.56 1.43 8.70
CA THR A 225 -16.10 0.82 9.92
C THR A 225 -17.46 0.17 9.62
N GLU A 226 -18.55 0.91 9.75
CA GLU A 226 -19.92 0.48 9.49
C GLU A 226 -20.68 1.67 8.87
N ASN A 227 -21.50 1.38 7.87
CA ASN A 227 -22.34 2.36 7.19
C ASN A 227 -23.09 3.29 8.16
N ASN A 228 -23.03 4.59 7.88
CA ASN A 228 -23.67 5.67 8.62
C ASN A 228 -23.37 5.68 10.14
N TYR A 229 -22.18 5.25 10.57
CA TYR A 229 -21.80 5.39 11.97
C TYR A 229 -21.88 6.85 12.43
N ALA A 230 -22.31 7.06 13.68
CA ALA A 230 -22.49 8.37 14.29
C ALA A 230 -21.65 8.53 15.56
#